data_AF-A0A5C7MA47-F1
#
_entry.id   AF-A0A5C7MA47-F1
#
_cell.length_a   1.000
_cell.length_b   1.000
_cell.length_c   1.000
_cell.angle_alpha   90.00
_cell.angle_beta   90.00
_cell.angle_gamma   90.00
#
_symmetry.space_group_name_H-M   'P 1'
#
loop_
_entity.id
_entity.type
_entity.pdbx_description
1 polymer ?
#
loop_
_entity_poly.entity_id
_entity_poly.type
_entity_poly.pdbx_seq_one_letter_code
_entity_poly.pdbx_strand_id
1 'polypeptide(L)'
;MTNEEAFQISAKHLLKQGRRAIVKGNCSYRTPHGAMCAIGVLIPDDEYNPDFENMWVSNIYSKVSTLAPLDLTMLDRLQDIHDNSAPYEWRSELAEAACEFGFDEGFLAPDSVLN
;
A
#
# COMPACT_ATOMS: atom_id res chain seq x y z
N MET A 1 4.68 11.38 -8.18
CA MET A 1 4.39 11.35 -6.74
C MET A 1 5.71 11.24 -6.00
N THR A 2 5.80 11.80 -4.79
CA THR A 2 6.92 11.60 -3.86
C THR A 2 6.73 10.30 -3.05
N ASN A 3 7.76 9.88 -2.32
CA ASN A 3 7.65 8.73 -1.39
C ASN A 3 6.56 8.95 -0.34
N GLU A 4 6.56 10.13 0.29
CA GLU A 4 5.56 10.47 1.30
C GLU A 4 4.13 10.51 0.73
N GLU A 5 3.95 11.09 -0.46
CA GLU A 5 2.65 11.07 -1.14
C GLU A 5 2.17 9.65 -1.44
N ALA A 6 3.05 8.79 -1.96
CA ALA A 6 2.75 7.39 -2.26
C ALA A 6 2.39 6.61 -0.98
N PHE A 7 3.18 6.80 0.08
CA PHE A 7 2.91 6.22 1.40
C PHE A 7 1.53 6.61 1.92
N GLN A 8 1.20 7.91 1.89
CA GLN A 8 -0.10 8.40 2.35
C GLN A 8 -1.26 7.86 1.52
N ILE A 9 -1.13 7.79 0.19
CA ILE A 9 -2.17 7.22 -0.68
C ILE A 9 -2.42 5.76 -0.31
N SER A 10 -1.35 4.97 -0.20
CA SER A 10 -1.40 3.56 0.14
C SER A 10 -2.01 3.33 1.53
N ALA A 11 -1.50 4.02 2.54
CA ALA A 11 -1.96 3.92 3.93
C ALA A 11 -3.44 4.29 4.07
N LYS A 12 -3.87 5.43 3.50
CA LYS A 12 -5.28 5.86 3.51
C LYS A 12 -6.17 4.85 2.81
N HIS A 13 -5.73 4.28 1.69
CA HIS A 13 -6.45 3.26 0.95
C HIS A 13 -6.64 1.99 1.78
N LEU A 14 -5.58 1.45 2.39
CA LEU A 14 -5.65 0.26 3.22
C LEU A 14 -6.64 0.45 4.38
N LEU A 15 -6.50 1.55 5.12
CA LEU A 15 -7.37 1.84 6.27
C LEU A 15 -8.83 2.03 5.86
N LYS A 16 -9.10 2.66 4.71
CA LYS A 16 -10.45 2.83 4.17
C LYS A 16 -11.02 1.50 3.65
N GLN A 17 -10.21 0.68 3.00
CA GLN A 17 -10.64 -0.60 2.44
C GLN A 17 -10.92 -1.62 3.55
N GLY A 18 -10.13 -1.62 4.63
CA GLY A 18 -10.36 -2.42 5.84
C GLY A 18 -10.29 -3.94 5.64
N ARG A 19 -9.84 -4.40 4.47
CA ARG A 19 -9.70 -5.81 4.12
C ARG A 19 -8.56 -6.02 3.13
N ARG A 20 -7.92 -7.18 3.19
CA ARG A 20 -6.85 -7.56 2.26
C ARG A 20 -7.40 -7.82 0.86
N ALA A 21 -6.64 -7.40 -0.14
CA ALA A 21 -6.85 -7.75 -1.54
C ALA A 21 -6.17 -9.09 -1.84
N ILE A 22 -6.91 -10.19 -1.61
CA ILE A 22 -6.41 -11.55 -1.77
C ILE A 22 -7.25 -12.32 -2.78
N VAL A 23 -6.58 -13.01 -3.71
CA VAL A 23 -7.20 -13.94 -4.66
C VAL A 23 -6.51 -15.30 -4.52
N LYS A 24 -7.28 -16.35 -4.22
CA LYS A 24 -6.77 -17.73 -4.04
C LYS A 24 -5.59 -17.83 -3.05
N GLY A 25 -5.59 -16.99 -2.02
CA GLY A 25 -4.56 -16.99 -0.96
C GLY A 25 -3.34 -16.10 -1.24
N ASN A 26 -3.23 -15.49 -2.42
CA ASN A 26 -2.14 -14.60 -2.76
C ASN A 26 -2.57 -13.13 -2.76
N CYS A 27 -1.61 -12.24 -2.49
CA CYS A 27 -1.78 -10.80 -2.72
C CYS A 27 -2.15 -10.54 -4.18
N SER A 28 -3.13 -9.67 -4.37
CA SER A 28 -3.54 -9.20 -5.68
C SER A 28 -3.50 -7.68 -5.71
N TYR A 29 -2.83 -7.12 -6.71
CA TYR A 29 -2.79 -5.68 -6.91
C TYR A 29 -4.18 -5.16 -7.19
N ARG A 30 -4.96 -5.86 -8.02
CA ARG A 30 -6.36 -5.56 -8.31
C ARG A 30 -7.20 -6.83 -8.32
N THR A 31 -8.04 -6.98 -7.29
CA THR A 31 -9.00 -8.09 -7.27
C THR A 31 -10.15 -7.86 -8.26
N PRO A 32 -10.79 -8.93 -8.77
CA PRO A 32 -11.98 -8.81 -9.64
C PRO A 32 -13.18 -8.07 -9.00
N HIS A 33 -13.19 -7.92 -7.68
CA HIS A 33 -14.26 -7.26 -6.93
C HIS A 33 -13.90 -5.85 -6.47
N GLY A 34 -12.86 -5.25 -7.07
CA GLY A 34 -12.50 -3.84 -6.89
C GLY A 34 -11.68 -3.52 -5.64
N ALA A 35 -11.29 -4.52 -4.84
CA ALA A 35 -10.29 -4.31 -3.80
C ALA A 35 -8.88 -4.24 -4.42
N MET A 36 -8.01 -3.39 -3.88
CA MET A 36 -6.61 -3.25 -4.29
C MET A 36 -5.68 -3.40 -3.09
N CYS A 37 -4.48 -3.94 -3.27
CA CYS A 37 -3.50 -4.00 -2.18
C CYS A 37 -2.81 -2.63 -1.96
N ALA A 38 -1.82 -2.61 -1.07
CA ALA A 38 -1.02 -1.43 -0.77
C ALA A 38 -0.29 -0.84 -2.00
N ILE A 39 0.11 -1.69 -2.94
CA ILE A 39 0.84 -1.30 -4.15
C ILE A 39 -0.12 -1.05 -5.31
N GLY A 40 -1.16 -1.88 -5.43
CA GLY A 40 -2.11 -1.79 -6.54
C GLY A 40 -2.81 -0.44 -6.67
N VAL A 41 -3.06 0.25 -5.54
CA VAL A 41 -3.64 1.61 -5.54
C VAL A 41 -2.70 2.68 -6.09
N LEU A 42 -1.39 2.43 -6.12
CA LEU A 42 -0.39 3.35 -6.65
C LEU A 42 -0.15 3.16 -8.15
N ILE A 43 -0.63 2.05 -8.74
CA ILE A 43 -0.44 1.73 -10.15
C ILE A 43 -1.61 2.32 -10.95
N PRO A 44 -1.39 3.30 -11.85
CA PRO A 44 -2.41 3.80 -12.76
C PRO A 44 -2.99 2.73 -13.68
N ASP A 45 -4.21 2.93 -14.18
CA ASP A 45 -4.89 1.96 -15.06
C ASP A 45 -4.13 1.66 -16.35
N ASP A 46 -3.45 2.65 -16.92
CA ASP A 46 -2.65 2.56 -18.14
C ASP A 46 -1.27 1.93 -17.94
N GLU A 47 -0.81 1.83 -16.69
CA GLU A 47 0.43 1.14 -16.32
C GLU A 47 0.18 -0.26 -15.72
N TYR A 48 -1.07 -0.58 -15.39
CA TYR A 48 -1.43 -1.88 -14.83
C TYR A 48 -1.31 -2.99 -15.88
N ASN A 49 -0.66 -4.09 -15.48
CA ASN A 49 -0.60 -5.32 -16.25
C ASN A 49 -1.06 -6.50 -15.38
N PRO A 50 -2.04 -7.31 -15.81
CA PRO A 50 -2.44 -8.53 -15.11
C PRO A 50 -1.29 -9.52 -14.83
N ASP A 51 -0.22 -9.49 -15.61
CA ASP A 51 0.97 -10.32 -15.40
C ASP A 51 1.76 -9.93 -14.13
N PHE A 52 1.47 -8.77 -13.53
CA PHE A 52 2.06 -8.34 -12.27
C PHE A 52 1.40 -8.99 -11.05
N GLU A 53 0.22 -9.58 -11.21
CA GLU A 53 -0.52 -10.21 -10.12
C GLU A 53 0.29 -11.36 -9.50
N ASN A 54 0.20 -11.50 -8.17
CA ASN A 54 0.99 -12.45 -7.38
C ASN A 54 2.50 -12.20 -7.38
N MET A 55 2.98 -11.05 -7.88
CA MET A 55 4.39 -10.67 -7.78
C MET A 55 4.65 -9.78 -6.56
N TRP A 56 5.88 -9.82 -6.07
CA TRP A 56 6.36 -8.84 -5.10
C TRP A 56 6.73 -7.53 -5.82
N VAL A 57 6.59 -6.38 -5.16
CA VAL A 57 6.82 -5.06 -5.77
C VAL A 57 8.25 -4.90 -6.27
N SER A 58 9.24 -5.48 -5.58
CA SER A 58 10.62 -5.57 -6.04
C SER A 58 10.80 -6.21 -7.42
N ASN A 59 9.84 -7.02 -7.91
CA ASN A 59 9.87 -7.60 -9.25
C ASN A 59 9.25 -6.73 -10.35
N ILE A 60 8.48 -5.70 -9.98
CA ILE A 60 7.70 -4.90 -10.93
C ILE A 60 7.95 -3.38 -10.84
N TYR A 61 8.53 -2.87 -9.75
CA TYR A 61 8.67 -1.42 -9.52
C TYR A 61 9.37 -0.70 -10.68
N SER A 62 10.40 -1.29 -11.28
CA SER A 62 11.14 -0.71 -12.40
C SER A 62 10.40 -0.78 -13.75
N LYS A 63 9.33 -1.58 -13.83
CA LYS A 63 8.47 -1.72 -15.02
C LYS A 63 7.28 -0.77 -14.99
N VAL A 64 6.95 -0.24 -13.82
CA VAL A 64 5.87 0.73 -13.62
C VAL A 64 6.51 2.10 -13.44
N SER A 65 6.33 2.98 -14.43
CA SER A 65 6.93 4.31 -14.47
C SER A 65 6.55 5.15 -13.24
N THR A 66 5.34 4.96 -12.72
CA THR A 66 4.89 5.64 -11.49
C THR A 66 5.61 5.14 -10.22
N LEU A 67 6.03 3.87 -10.17
CA LEU A 67 6.72 3.28 -9.01
C LEU A 67 8.24 3.40 -9.11
N ALA A 68 8.79 3.40 -10.32
CA ALA A 68 10.23 3.42 -10.59
C ALA A 68 11.03 4.52 -9.85
N PRO A 69 10.54 5.76 -9.66
CA PRO A 69 11.29 6.79 -8.93
C PRO A 69 11.14 6.70 -7.40
N LEU A 70 10.32 5.79 -6.88
CA LEU A 70 10.05 5.68 -5.44
C LEU A 70 11.08 4.80 -4.74
N ASP A 71 11.18 4.99 -3.42
CA ASP A 71 12.01 4.15 -2.56
C ASP A 71 11.45 2.73 -2.51
N LEU A 72 12.24 1.77 -3.01
CA LEU A 72 11.83 0.37 -3.06
C LEU A 72 11.64 -0.23 -1.65
N THR A 73 12.43 0.18 -0.66
CA THR A 73 12.31 -0.30 0.73
C THR A 73 10.96 0.13 1.31
N MET A 74 10.52 1.35 1.01
CA MET A 74 9.20 1.85 1.41
C MET A 74 8.07 1.06 0.73
N LEU A 75 8.19 0.81 -0.58
CA LEU A 75 7.20 0.00 -1.30
C LEU A 75 7.14 -1.43 -0.75
N ASP A 76 8.29 -2.06 -0.51
CA ASP A 76 8.36 -3.39 0.08
C ASP A 76 7.71 -3.42 1.47
N ARG A 77 7.94 -2.40 2.30
CA ARG A 77 7.32 -2.27 3.62
C ARG A 77 5.79 -2.15 3.55
N LEU A 78 5.27 -1.38 2.60
CA LEU A 78 3.82 -1.25 2.40
C LEU A 78 3.18 -2.59 1.98
N GLN A 79 3.82 -3.34 1.09
CA GLN A 79 3.35 -4.66 0.69
C GLN A 79 3.40 -5.66 1.85
N ASP A 80 4.49 -5.65 2.62
CA ASP A 80 4.69 -6.48 3.81
C ASP A 80 3.57 -6.27 4.84
N ILE A 81 3.25 -5.01 5.18
CA ILE A 81 2.16 -4.68 6.12
C ILE A 81 0.81 -5.24 5.64
N HIS A 82 0.50 -5.13 4.34
CA HIS A 82 -0.74 -5.67 3.78
C HIS A 82 -0.78 -7.20 3.83
N ASP A 83 0.32 -7.86 3.49
CA ASP A 83 0.38 -9.31 3.31
C ASP A 83 0.52 -10.05 4.65
N ASN A 84 1.27 -9.50 5.60
CA ASN A 84 1.62 -10.16 6.85
C ASN A 84 0.83 -9.67 8.08
N SER A 85 0.38 -8.41 8.11
CA SER A 85 -0.35 -7.87 9.27
C SER A 85 -1.87 -7.93 9.08
N ALA A 86 -2.62 -8.24 10.13
CA ALA A 86 -4.07 -8.26 10.06
C ALA A 86 -4.62 -6.83 9.86
N PRO A 87 -5.78 -6.63 9.21
CA PRO A 87 -6.31 -5.29 8.98
C PRO A 87 -6.50 -4.41 10.23
N TYR A 88 -6.73 -5.03 11.39
CA TYR A 88 -6.84 -4.29 12.67
C TYR A 88 -5.48 -3.81 13.22
N GLU A 89 -4.36 -4.35 12.70
CA GLU A 89 -2.98 -4.00 13.07
C GLU A 89 -2.41 -2.93 12.13
N TRP A 90 -2.97 -2.77 10.93
CA TRP A 90 -2.45 -1.84 9.92
C TRP A 90 -2.22 -0.43 10.43
N ARG A 91 -3.07 0.11 11.33
CA ARG A 91 -2.87 1.46 11.83
C ARG A 91 -1.57 1.59 12.63
N SER A 92 -1.26 0.64 13.51
CA SER A 92 -0.02 0.67 14.29
C SER A 92 1.20 0.40 13.42
N GLU A 93 1.10 -0.56 12.50
CA GLU A 93 2.18 -0.90 11.57
C GLU A 93 2.51 0.26 10.62
N LEU A 94 1.49 0.97 10.12
CA LEU A 94 1.68 2.16 9.29
C LEU A 94 2.25 3.34 10.08
N ALA A 95 1.94 3.48 11.36
CA ALA A 95 2.54 4.51 12.20
C ALA A 95 4.04 4.21 12.41
N GLU A 96 4.40 2.95 12.69
CA GLU A 96 5.79 2.53 12.80
C GLU A 96 6.55 2.77 11.49
N ALA A 97 5.98 2.38 10.34
CA ALA A 97 6.59 2.65 9.04
C ALA A 97 6.73 4.16 8.75
N ALA A 98 5.74 4.99 9.09
CA ALA A 98 5.86 6.44 8.94
C ALA A 98 7.06 6.99 9.74
N CYS A 99 7.27 6.49 10.96
CA CYS A 99 8.43 6.82 11.78
C CYS A 99 9.75 6.33 11.14
N GLU A 100 9.79 5.10 10.62
CA GLU A 100 10.95 4.51 9.93
C GLU A 100 11.44 5.38 8.76
N PHE A 101 10.52 5.95 7.97
CA PHE A 101 10.84 6.77 6.80
C PHE A 101 10.82 8.29 7.06
N GLY A 102 10.48 8.72 8.28
CA GLY A 102 10.42 10.14 8.65
C GLY A 102 9.27 10.92 7.99
N PHE A 103 8.14 10.27 7.75
CA PHE A 103 6.93 10.88 7.16
C PHE A 103 5.96 11.42 8.21
N ASP A 104 5.12 12.37 7.82
CA ASP A 104 4.03 12.85 8.68
C ASP A 104 2.98 11.75 8.90
N GLU A 105 2.72 11.43 10.17
CA GLU A 105 1.71 10.46 10.58
C GLU A 105 0.39 11.11 11.02
N GLY A 106 0.24 12.43 10.91
CA GLY A 106 -0.96 13.15 11.34
C GLY A 106 -2.25 12.64 10.69
N PHE A 107 -2.14 12.11 9.47
CA PHE A 107 -3.27 11.49 8.74
C PHE A 107 -3.69 10.11 9.31
N LEU A 108 -2.87 9.49 10.17
CA LEU A 108 -3.16 8.25 10.87
C LEU A 108 -3.81 8.48 12.25
N ALA A 109 -3.94 9.73 12.70
CA ALA A 109 -4.69 10.00 13.92
C ALA A 109 -6.14 9.54 13.74
N PRO A 110 -6.74 8.82 14.71
CA PRO A 110 -8.19 8.66 14.73
C PRO A 110 -8.80 10.06 14.80
N ASP A 111 -9.87 10.32 14.05
CA ASP A 111 -10.63 11.56 14.18
C ASP A 111 -10.86 11.80 15.67
N SER A 112 -10.28 12.88 16.19
CA SER A 112 -10.41 13.26 17.58
C SER A 112 -11.88 13.16 17.92
N VAL A 113 -12.25 12.25 18.83
CA VAL A 113 -13.60 12.21 19.36
C VAL A 113 -13.81 13.57 19.98
N LEU A 114 -14.53 14.44 19.28
CA LEU A 114 -15.07 15.67 19.83
C LEU A 114 -16.04 15.20 20.92
N ASN A 115 -15.52 15.11 22.14
CA ASN A 115 -16.30 15.02 23.36
C ASN A 115 -17.02 16.34 23.60
#